data_AF-A0A5P9I7A5-F1
#
_entry.id   AF-A0A5P9I7A5-F1
#
_cell.length_a   1.000
_cell.length_b   1.000
_cell.length_c   1.000
_cell.angle_alpha   90.00
_cell.angle_beta   90.00
_cell.angle_gamma   90.00
#
_symmetry.space_group_name_H-M   'P 1'
#
loop_
_entity.id
_entity.type
_entity.pdbx_description
1 polymer ?
#
loop_
_entity_poly.entity_id
_entity_poly.type
_entity_poly.pdbx_seq_one_letter_code
_entity_poly.pdbx_strand_id
1 'polypeptide(L)'
;MPLYIKDPDVDKLVDRYLAASGARNKTEAVRTALLNSIAALEKQETLAERVAKVQRKAAEAGLKPRESDDKPFMDELWGDD
;
A
#
# COMPACT_ATOMS: atom_id res chain seq x y z
N MET A 1 27.04 13.77 -13.05
CA MET A 1 26.25 14.96 -13.43
C MET A 1 25.43 15.41 -12.24
N PRO A 2 25.54 16.69 -11.81
CA PRO A 2 24.66 17.24 -10.79
C PRO A 2 23.22 17.28 -11.32
N LEU A 3 22.26 16.84 -10.51
CA LEU A 3 20.84 16.93 -10.86
C LEU A 3 20.40 18.39 -10.74
N TYR A 4 19.96 18.99 -11.85
CA TYR A 4 19.41 20.33 -11.85
C TYR A 4 17.88 20.28 -11.81
N ILE A 5 17.31 20.87 -10.77
CA ILE A 5 15.87 20.94 -10.56
C ILE A 5 15.44 22.38 -10.83
N LYS A 6 14.64 22.56 -11.89
CA LYS A 6 14.18 23.89 -12.32
C LYS A 6 12.96 24.37 -11.51
N ASP A 7 12.17 23.44 -11.01
CA ASP A 7 10.98 23.71 -10.24
C ASP A 7 11.36 23.95 -8.75
N PRO A 8 11.06 25.13 -8.19
CA PRO A 8 11.45 25.47 -6.83
C PRO A 8 10.71 24.65 -5.76
N ASP A 9 9.52 24.14 -6.05
CA ASP A 9 8.77 23.30 -5.10
C ASP A 9 9.33 21.87 -5.08
N VAL A 10 9.76 21.36 -6.23
CA VAL A 10 10.50 20.09 -6.30
C VAL A 10 11.85 20.21 -5.59
N ASP A 11 12.54 21.35 -5.72
CA ASP A 11 13.83 21.55 -5.04
C ASP A 11 13.68 21.54 -3.51
N LYS A 12 12.64 22.20 -2.98
CA LYS A 12 12.28 22.14 -1.55
C LYS A 12 11.98 20.72 -1.08
N LEU A 13 11.30 19.91 -1.90
CA LEU A 13 11.02 18.51 -1.57
C LEU A 13 12.31 17.70 -1.48
N VAL A 14 13.26 17.93 -2.39
CA VAL A 14 14.56 17.27 -2.36
C VAL A 14 15.37 17.72 -1.16
N ASP A 15 15.36 19.01 -0.80
CA ASP A 15 16.04 19.50 0.39
C ASP A 15 15.46 18.88 1.68
N ARG A 16 14.13 18.78 1.78
CA ARG A 16 13.46 18.12 2.90
C ARG A 16 13.82 16.63 2.98
N TYR A 17 13.84 15.93 1.85
CA TYR A 17 14.23 14.52 1.81
C TYR A 17 15.71 14.32 2.14
N LEU A 18 16.59 15.20 1.66
CA LEU A 18 18.02 15.16 1.93
C LEU A 18 18.30 15.36 3.43
N ALA A 19 17.62 16.32 4.07
CA ALA A 19 17.68 16.53 5.51
C ALA A 19 17.17 15.32 6.32
N ALA A 20 16.10 14.66 5.86
CA ALA A 20 15.52 13.51 6.55
C ALA A 20 16.32 12.20 6.34
N SER A 21 16.90 12.01 5.15
CA SER A 21 17.61 10.78 4.77
C SER A 21 19.10 10.81 5.08
N GLY A 22 19.69 12.00 5.28
CA GLY A 22 21.13 12.16 5.45
C GLY A 22 21.95 11.91 4.18
N ALA A 23 21.32 11.89 3.00
CA ALA A 23 22.00 11.70 1.72
C ALA A 23 23.03 12.81 1.46
N ARG A 24 24.15 12.47 0.79
CA ARG A 24 25.29 13.40 0.66
C ARG A 24 25.07 14.49 -0.38
N ASN A 25 24.20 14.25 -1.35
CA ASN A 25 23.88 15.19 -2.43
C ASN A 25 22.48 14.96 -3.01
N LYS A 26 21.95 15.97 -3.71
CA LYS A 26 20.60 15.95 -4.31
C LYS A 26 20.42 14.79 -5.29
N THR A 27 21.44 14.43 -6.06
CA THR A 27 21.38 13.31 -7.01
C THR A 27 21.20 11.96 -6.30
N GLU A 28 21.96 11.71 -5.23
CA GLU A 28 21.85 10.50 -4.41
C GLU A 28 20.50 10.45 -3.69
N ALA A 29 20.07 11.58 -3.13
CA ALA A 29 18.78 11.74 -2.46
C ALA A 29 17.63 11.33 -3.39
N VAL A 30 17.57 11.90 -4.59
CA VAL A 30 16.52 11.59 -5.57
C VAL A 30 16.63 10.16 -6.09
N ARG A 31 17.83 9.66 -6.38
CA ARG A 31 18.03 8.27 -6.81
C ARG A 31 17.47 7.29 -5.79
N THR A 32 17.82 7.46 -4.52
CA THR A 32 17.37 6.58 -3.43
C THR A 32 15.87 6.67 -3.24
N ALA A 33 15.29 7.87 -3.26
CA ALA A 33 13.85 8.06 -3.17
C ALA A 33 13.09 7.32 -4.29
N LEU A 34 13.57 7.45 -5.54
CA LEU A 34 12.96 6.78 -6.68
C LEU A 34 13.10 5.26 -6.61
N LEU A 35 14.28 4.74 -6.27
CA LEU A 35 14.49 3.30 -6.10
C LEU A 35 13.54 2.72 -5.03
N ASN A 36 13.40 3.41 -3.91
CA ASN A 36 12.48 2.99 -2.85
C ASN A 36 11.02 3.02 -3.31
N SER A 37 10.61 4.05 -4.06
CA SER A 37 9.26 4.13 -4.60
C SER A 37 8.97 3.04 -5.63
N ILE A 38 9.92 2.73 -6.51
CA ILE A 38 9.79 1.67 -7.51
C ILE A 38 9.67 0.33 -6.79
N ALA A 39 10.56 0.05 -5.84
CA ALA A 39 10.49 -1.18 -5.05
C ALA A 39 9.17 -1.29 -4.26
N ALA A 40 8.60 -0.19 -3.79
CA ALA A 40 7.30 -0.19 -3.11
C ALA A 40 6.15 -0.51 -4.08
N LEU A 41 6.19 0.04 -5.30
CA LEU A 41 5.20 -0.25 -6.34
C LEU A 41 5.33 -1.69 -6.85
N GLU A 42 6.55 -2.20 -7.03
CA GLU A 42 6.82 -3.59 -7.44
C GLU A 42 6.40 -4.60 -6.36
N LYS A 43 6.50 -4.23 -5.08
CA LYS A 43 6.06 -5.05 -3.94
C LYS A 43 4.58 -4.86 -3.60
N GLN A 44 3.85 -4.04 -4.36
CA GLN A 44 2.45 -3.79 -4.08
C GLN A 44 1.64 -5.06 -4.33
N GLU A 45 1.27 -5.75 -3.25
CA GLU A 45 0.41 -6.93 -3.30
C GLU A 45 -0.90 -6.56 -4.03
N THR A 46 -1.32 -7.42 -4.96
CA THR A 46 -2.63 -7.34 -5.60
C THR A 46 -3.74 -7.43 -4.55
N LEU A 47 -4.94 -6.95 -4.90
CA LEU A 47 -6.10 -7.09 -4.00
C LEU A 47 -6.34 -8.56 -3.63
N ALA A 48 -6.21 -9.47 -4.59
CA ALA A 48 -6.37 -10.90 -4.39
C ALA A 48 -5.37 -11.44 -3.35
N GLU A 49 -4.09 -11.09 -3.44
CA GLU A 49 -3.07 -11.53 -2.48
C GLU A 49 -3.33 -10.98 -1.08
N ARG A 50 -3.72 -9.70 -0.99
CA ARG A 50 -4.08 -9.06 0.28
C ARG A 50 -5.27 -9.74 0.93
N VAL A 51 -6.32 -10.03 0.15
CA VAL A 51 -7.52 -10.73 0.63
C VAL A 51 -7.17 -12.15 1.06
N ALA A 52 -6.42 -12.90 0.26
CA ALA A 52 -6.01 -14.26 0.58
C ALA A 52 -5.22 -14.33 1.90
N LYS A 53 -4.35 -13.35 2.17
CA LYS A 53 -3.61 -13.24 3.44
C LYS A 53 -4.53 -13.06 4.65
N VAL A 54 -5.58 -12.24 4.52
CA VAL A 54 -6.59 -12.06 5.56
C VAL A 54 -7.43 -13.33 5.73
N GLN A 55 -7.86 -13.94 4.64
CA GLN A 55 -8.61 -15.19 4.65
C GLN A 55 -7.83 -16.33 5.31
N ARG A 56 -6.53 -16.47 5.03
CA ARG A 56 -5.69 -17.45 5.73
C ARG A 56 -5.63 -17.19 7.23
N LYS A 57 -5.41 -15.94 7.65
CA LYS A 57 -5.40 -15.58 9.08
C LYS A 57 -6.73 -15.90 9.76
N ALA A 58 -7.85 -15.65 9.08
CA ALA A 58 -9.17 -16.00 9.57
C ALA A 58 -9.32 -17.53 9.72
N ALA A 59 -8.91 -18.29 8.72
CA ALA A 59 -8.92 -19.75 8.75
C ALA A 59 -8.01 -20.31 9.87
N GLU A 60 -6.81 -19.77 10.04
CA GLU A 60 -5.88 -20.10 11.14
C GLU A 60 -6.49 -19.78 12.52
N ALA A 61 -7.28 -18.72 12.63
CA ALA A 61 -8.05 -18.38 13.82
C ALA A 61 -9.31 -19.25 14.02
N GLY A 62 -9.55 -20.22 13.14
CA GLY A 62 -10.68 -21.14 13.21
C GLY A 62 -11.98 -20.61 12.59
N LEU A 63 -11.96 -19.42 11.97
CA LEU A 63 -13.10 -18.92 11.20
C LEU A 63 -13.23 -19.75 9.94
N LYS A 64 -14.36 -20.43 9.79
CA LYS A 64 -14.72 -21.16 8.59
C LYS A 64 -15.93 -20.49 7.94
N PRO A 65 -16.05 -20.54 6.60
CA PRO A 65 -17.31 -20.23 5.96
C PRO A 65 -18.41 -21.07 6.61
N ARG A 66 -19.52 -20.44 6.99
CA ARG A 66 -20.71 -21.21 7.36
C ARG A 66 -21.23 -21.89 6.10
N GLU A 67 -21.65 -23.14 6.27
CA GLU A 67 -22.25 -23.92 5.17
C GLU A 67 -23.69 -23.50 4.87
N SER A 68 -24.30 -22.72 5.76
CA SER A 68 -25.65 -22.18 5.60
C SER A 68 -25.65 -20.92 4.73
N ASP A 69 -26.54 -20.88 3.74
CA ASP A 69 -26.89 -19.63 3.06
C ASP A 69 -27.67 -18.75 4.04
N ASP A 70 -27.14 -17.56 4.32
CA ASP A 70 -27.78 -16.59 5.22
C ASP A 70 -28.84 -15.77 4.54
N LYS A 71 -28.94 -15.86 3.21
CA LYS A 71 -29.89 -15.03 2.47
C LYS A 71 -31.32 -15.16 3.01
N PRO A 72 -31.89 -16.36 3.23
CA PRO A 72 -33.25 -16.46 3.78
C PRO A 72 -33.40 -15.79 5.16
N PHE A 73 -32.38 -15.91 6.02
CA PHE A 73 -32.38 -15.28 7.34
C PHE A 73 -32.28 -13.74 7.24
N MET A 74 -31.49 -13.22 6.31
CA MET A 74 -31.34 -11.79 6.09
C MET A 74 -32.56 -11.18 5.39
N ASP A 75 -33.17 -11.91 4.47
CA ASP A 75 -34.41 -11.52 3.79
C ASP A 75 -35.57 -11.43 4.81
N GLU A 76 -35.69 -12.41 5.74
CA GLU A 76 -36.64 -12.35 6.87
C GLU A 76 -36.38 -11.14 7.78
N LEU A 77 -35.12 -10.80 8.06
CA LEU A 77 -34.76 -9.65 8.88
C LEU A 77 -35.00 -8.30 8.18
N TRP A 78 -34.97 -8.27 6.86
CA TRP A 78 -35.24 -7.08 6.04
C TRP A 78 -36.71 -6.91 5.66
N GLY A 79 -37.56 -7.91 5.95
CA GLY A 79 -39.01 -7.80 5.88
C GLY A 79 -39.60 -7.94 4.48
N ASP A 80 -38.89 -8.58 3.55
CA ASP A 80 -39.42 -8.93 2.24
C ASP A 80 -40.13 -10.29 2.32
N ASP A 81 -41.43 -10.25 2.64
CA ASP A 81 -42.44 -11.24 2.20
C ASP A 81 -43.14 -10.75 0.91
#